data_AF-A0A8X6PF54-F1
#
_entry.id   AF-A0A8X6PF54-F1
#
_cell.length_a   1.000
_cell.length_b   1.000
_cell.length_c   1.000
_cell.angle_alpha   90.00
_cell.angle_beta   90.00
_cell.angle_gamma   90.00
#
_symmetry.space_group_name_H-M   'P 1'
#
loop_
_entity.id
_entity.type
_entity.pdbx_description
1 polymer ?
#
loop_
_entity_poly.entity_id
_entity_poly.type
_entity_poly.pdbx_seq_one_letter_code
_entity_poly.pdbx_strand_id
1 'polypeptide(L)'
;MVSVQIYSYFVSLRNGLGTDPSLYSTDLVREDGAYHPVLSEITSMIARCNRPPSMQLTIRSSMEYRTKVESEKPWLKEGDSEETNQKARLAYEALLTVTARIPETDEYKNFSREVKEIAKKEFDFDYKQEEVNTFVTAFHEAVLLYSLALNETLAEGYTVSNGSIIIQKMWNRTFDGITGKVTIDENGDRDADYSILDLNPNTGVFEVVANYIGTEKQVVDEPGKSFHWAGGRKHPPPDTPKCGYDKSKCPKKN
;
A
#
# COMPACT_ATOMS: atom_id res chain seq x y z
N MET A 1 -1.89 9.45 -1.74
CA MET A 1 -1.30 8.24 -1.13
C MET A 1 -2.36 7.15 -1.16
N VAL A 2 -2.11 6.01 -1.81
CA VAL A 2 -2.92 4.81 -1.55
C VAL A 2 -2.28 4.15 -0.33
N SER A 3 -2.73 4.53 0.85
CA SER A 3 -2.38 3.83 2.08
C SER A 3 -3.39 2.70 2.21
N VAL A 4 -2.91 1.46 2.03
CA VAL A 4 -3.71 0.29 2.32
C VAL A 4 -3.54 0.02 3.80
N GLN A 5 -4.52 0.44 4.59
CA GLN A 5 -4.59 0.07 5.99
C GLN A 5 -5.14 -1.34 6.08
N ILE A 6 -4.28 -2.28 6.46
CA ILE A 6 -4.70 -3.65 6.74
C ILE A 6 -5.21 -3.67 8.16
N TYR A 7 -6.52 -3.53 8.29
CA TYR A 7 -7.17 -3.73 9.57
C TYR A 7 -7.38 -5.22 9.81
N SER A 8 -6.75 -5.76 10.86
CA SER A 8 -7.15 -7.06 11.41
C SER A 8 -8.40 -6.87 12.28
N TYR A 9 -9.57 -6.69 11.65
CA TYR A 9 -10.83 -6.58 12.39
C TYR A 9 -11.31 -7.95 12.89
N PHE A 10 -11.51 -8.06 14.20
CA PHE A 10 -12.40 -9.06 14.80
C PHE A 10 -13.80 -8.43 14.92
N VAL A 11 -14.69 -8.68 13.94
CA VAL A 11 -16.12 -8.33 14.08
C VAL A 11 -16.90 -9.59 14.44
N SER A 12 -17.33 -9.66 15.70
CA SER A 12 -18.33 -10.61 16.18
C SER A 12 -19.71 -10.20 15.65
N LEU A 13 -20.15 -10.78 14.53
CA LEU A 13 -21.54 -10.67 14.10
C LEU A 13 -22.44 -11.50 15.02
N ARG A 14 -23.11 -10.83 15.97
CA ARG A 14 -24.51 -11.08 16.37
C ARG A 14 -24.88 -10.14 17.53
N ASN A 15 -25.47 -9.00 17.19
CA ASN A 15 -26.72 -8.50 17.77
C ASN A 15 -27.07 -7.11 17.19
N GLY A 16 -27.89 -7.09 16.13
CA GLY A 16 -28.99 -6.13 15.98
C GLY A 16 -28.71 -4.62 15.96
N LEU A 17 -27.65 -4.13 15.33
CA LEU A 17 -27.58 -2.73 14.87
C LEU A 17 -27.32 -2.71 13.36
N GLY A 18 -28.15 -1.93 12.65
CA GLY A 18 -28.28 -1.95 11.20
C GLY A 18 -26.96 -1.73 10.47
N THR A 19 -26.75 -2.52 9.43
CA THR A 19 -25.70 -2.31 8.44
C THR A 19 -26.00 -1.03 7.69
N ASP A 20 -25.16 -0.01 7.84
CA ASP A 20 -25.14 1.13 6.92
C ASP A 20 -24.46 0.68 5.61
N PRO A 21 -25.18 0.66 4.47
CA PRO A 21 -24.63 0.27 3.18
C PRO A 21 -23.49 1.18 2.68
N SER A 22 -23.27 2.34 3.31
CA SER A 22 -22.17 3.27 2.98
C SER A 22 -20.77 2.78 3.39
N LEU A 23 -20.69 1.66 4.14
CA LEU A 23 -19.42 1.09 4.63
C LEU A 23 -18.74 0.09 3.69
N TYR A 24 -19.35 -0.21 2.53
CA TYR A 24 -18.72 -0.98 1.45
C TYR A 24 -18.27 -0.02 0.35
N SER A 25 -16.97 0.29 0.29
CA SER A 25 -16.38 0.81 -0.95
C SER A 25 -16.29 -0.36 -1.93
N THR A 26 -17.01 -0.24 -3.03
CA THR A 26 -17.02 -1.18 -4.17
C THR A 26 -15.81 -0.99 -5.09
N ASP A 27 -14.86 -0.11 -4.73
CA ASP A 27 -13.86 0.43 -5.68
C ASP A 27 -12.69 -0.52 -5.98
N LEU A 28 -12.71 -1.77 -5.48
CA LEU A 28 -11.64 -2.77 -5.70
C LEU A 28 -12.13 -4.07 -6.40
N VAL A 29 -13.38 -4.08 -6.87
CA VAL A 29 -13.94 -5.17 -7.68
C VAL A 29 -14.10 -4.63 -9.09
N ARG A 30 -13.43 -5.24 -10.08
CA ARG A 30 -13.69 -4.93 -11.50
C ARG A 30 -15.17 -5.22 -11.80
N GLU A 31 -15.77 -4.52 -12.77
CA GLU A 31 -17.19 -4.72 -13.15
C GLU A 31 -17.55 -6.19 -13.49
N ASP A 32 -16.55 -7.03 -13.76
CA ASP A 32 -16.64 -8.47 -14.03
C ASP A 32 -16.63 -9.36 -12.77
N GLY A 33 -16.52 -8.80 -11.56
CA GLY A 33 -16.49 -9.53 -10.31
C GLY A 33 -15.12 -10.10 -9.93
N ALA A 34 -14.06 -9.81 -10.70
CA ALA A 34 -12.69 -10.19 -10.35
C ALA A 34 -12.06 -9.19 -9.37
N TYR A 35 -11.28 -9.70 -8.39
CA TYR A 35 -10.48 -8.88 -7.50
C TYR A 35 -9.37 -8.16 -8.28
N HIS A 36 -9.11 -6.89 -7.96
CA HIS A 36 -7.99 -6.11 -8.51
C HIS A 36 -6.63 -6.83 -8.27
N PRO A 37 -5.67 -6.85 -9.22
CA PRO A 37 -4.40 -7.59 -9.10
C PRO A 37 -3.63 -7.33 -7.80
N VAL A 38 -3.65 -6.07 -7.34
CA VAL A 38 -3.12 -5.60 -6.05
C VAL A 38 -3.62 -6.43 -4.85
N LEU A 39 -4.87 -6.93 -4.86
CA LEU A 39 -5.39 -7.81 -3.80
C LEU A 39 -4.79 -9.21 -3.85
N SER A 40 -4.46 -9.73 -5.03
CA SER A 40 -3.80 -11.05 -5.16
C SER A 40 -2.35 -11.00 -4.67
N GLU A 41 -1.67 -9.88 -4.90
CA GLU A 41 -0.28 -9.64 -4.49
C GLU A 41 -0.18 -9.36 -2.99
N ILE A 42 -1.10 -8.56 -2.43
CA ILE A 42 -1.23 -8.40 -0.97
C ILE A 42 -1.57 -9.75 -0.30
N THR A 43 -2.37 -10.61 -0.95
CA THR A 43 -2.65 -11.96 -0.45
C THR A 43 -1.39 -12.85 -0.44
N SER A 44 -0.49 -12.70 -1.43
CA SER A 44 0.82 -13.36 -1.45
C SER A 44 1.76 -12.83 -0.35
N MET A 45 1.77 -11.51 -0.10
CA MET A 45 2.50 -10.88 1.02
C MET A 45 2.05 -11.44 2.38
N ILE A 46 0.75 -11.71 2.52
CA ILE A 46 0.15 -12.27 3.75
C ILE A 46 0.33 -13.80 3.82
N ALA A 47 0.60 -14.49 2.71
CA ALA A 47 0.75 -15.94 2.68
C ALA A 47 1.96 -16.47 3.48
N ARG A 48 2.98 -15.64 3.75
CA ARG A 48 4.06 -15.97 4.72
C ARG A 48 3.57 -16.04 6.18
N CYS A 49 2.33 -15.61 6.46
CA CYS A 49 1.63 -15.87 7.72
C CYS A 49 0.91 -17.23 7.79
N ASN A 50 1.12 -18.14 6.81
CA ASN A 50 0.55 -19.50 6.74
C ASN A 50 -0.99 -19.52 6.67
N ARG A 51 -1.61 -19.57 5.46
CA ARG A 51 -3.08 -19.77 5.34
C ARG A 51 -3.58 -20.60 4.13
N PRO A 52 -4.67 -21.39 4.29
CA PRO A 52 -5.54 -21.91 3.22
C PRO A 52 -6.69 -20.94 2.80
N PRO A 53 -7.47 -21.26 1.75
CA PRO A 53 -8.11 -20.30 0.82
C PRO A 53 -9.48 -19.71 1.22
N SER A 54 -9.72 -19.33 2.49
CA SER A 54 -11.04 -18.79 2.89
C SER A 54 -10.98 -17.54 3.77
N MET A 55 -10.08 -16.58 3.48
CA MET A 55 -10.07 -15.27 4.14
C MET A 55 -10.81 -14.22 3.31
N GLN A 56 -11.73 -13.48 3.93
CA GLN A 56 -12.05 -12.12 3.50
C GLN A 56 -11.21 -11.17 4.35
N LEU A 57 -10.26 -10.51 3.70
CA LEU A 57 -9.44 -9.44 4.25
C LEU A 57 -10.16 -8.13 3.94
N THR A 58 -10.56 -7.38 4.96
CA THR A 58 -11.12 -6.03 4.76
C THR A 58 -9.95 -5.06 4.62
N ILE A 59 -9.43 -4.95 3.39
CA ILE A 59 -8.51 -3.88 3.01
C ILE A 59 -9.34 -2.59 2.90
N ARG A 60 -9.03 -1.62 3.76
CA ARG A 60 -9.48 -0.24 3.54
C ARG A 60 -8.36 0.49 2.85
N SER A 61 -8.57 0.80 1.58
CA SER A 61 -7.84 1.84 0.89
C SER A 61 -8.47 3.17 1.31
N SER A 62 -7.78 3.97 2.12
CA SER A 62 -8.10 5.38 2.26
C SER A 62 -7.12 6.17 1.40
N MET A 63 -7.67 6.91 0.44
CA MET A 63 -6.91 7.81 -0.42
C MET A 63 -6.78 9.16 0.29
N GLU A 64 -6.18 9.16 1.48
CA GLU A 64 -5.99 10.37 2.27
C GLU A 64 -4.57 10.91 2.04
N TYR A 65 -4.48 12.22 1.76
CA TYR A 65 -3.20 12.93 1.82
C TYR A 65 -2.77 12.99 3.29
N ARG A 66 -1.57 12.50 3.58
CA ARG A 66 -0.98 12.56 4.92
C ARG A 66 0.35 13.26 4.82
N THR A 67 0.60 14.15 5.76
CA THR A 67 1.93 14.70 6.00
C THR A 67 2.88 13.59 6.44
N LYS A 68 4.18 13.86 6.36
CA LYS A 68 5.19 12.95 6.90
C LYS A 68 4.95 12.65 8.39
N VAL A 69 4.58 13.67 9.16
CA VAL A 69 4.31 13.55 10.61
C VAL A 69 3.09 12.68 10.88
N GLU A 70 2.00 12.86 10.13
CA GLU A 70 0.79 12.01 10.25
C GLU A 70 1.03 10.56 9.80
N SER A 71 2.01 10.34 8.92
CA SER A 71 2.42 9.01 8.49
C SER A 71 3.31 8.32 9.53
N GLU A 72 4.21 9.07 10.18
CA GLU A 72 5.07 8.57 11.25
C GLU A 72 4.31 8.31 12.56
N LYS A 73 3.33 9.16 12.92
CA LYS A 73 2.54 9.04 14.15
C LYS A 73 1.04 9.17 13.88
N PRO A 74 0.43 8.23 13.14
CA PRO A 74 -0.99 8.30 12.78
C PRO A 74 -1.96 8.20 13.97
N TRP A 75 -1.48 7.76 15.13
CA TRP A 75 -2.24 7.70 16.38
C TRP A 75 -2.25 9.03 17.15
N LEU A 76 -1.40 10.00 16.78
CA LEU A 76 -1.28 11.29 17.45
C LEU A 76 -2.16 12.32 16.75
N LYS A 77 -3.16 12.86 17.46
CA LYS A 77 -3.99 13.95 16.97
C LYS A 77 -3.82 15.20 17.82
N GLU A 78 -3.42 16.29 17.16
CA GLU A 78 -3.30 17.60 17.80
C GLU A 78 -4.69 18.09 18.25
N GLY A 79 -4.82 18.43 19.53
CA GLY A 79 -6.09 18.86 20.14
C GLY A 79 -6.81 17.80 20.97
N ASP A 80 -6.46 16.52 20.83
CA ASP A 80 -6.99 15.45 21.68
C ASP A 80 -6.23 15.34 23.01
N SER A 81 -6.85 14.78 24.05
CA SER A 81 -6.19 14.58 25.34
C SER A 81 -5.06 13.55 25.27
N GLU A 82 -4.05 13.70 26.12
CA GLU A 82 -2.95 12.73 26.23
C GLU A 82 -3.45 11.30 26.47
N GLU A 83 -4.46 11.14 27.34
CA GLU A 83 -5.10 9.83 27.58
C GLU A 83 -5.71 9.22 26.31
N THR A 84 -6.31 10.06 25.46
CA THR A 84 -6.92 9.63 24.20
C THR A 84 -5.86 9.19 23.21
N ASN A 85 -4.82 10.00 23.03
CA ASN A 85 -3.68 9.67 22.16
C ASN A 85 -2.94 8.41 22.64
N GLN A 86 -2.82 8.19 23.94
CA GLN A 86 -2.24 6.95 24.48
C GLN A 86 -3.11 5.72 24.21
N LYS A 87 -4.44 5.83 24.36
CA LYS A 87 -5.38 4.75 23.98
C LYS A 87 -5.29 4.43 22.49
N ALA A 88 -5.20 5.47 21.64
CA ALA A 88 -5.00 5.30 20.21
C ALA A 88 -3.67 4.58 19.93
N ARG A 89 -2.55 5.04 20.52
CA ARG A 89 -1.24 4.40 20.36
C ARG A 89 -1.26 2.91 20.68
N LEU A 90 -1.89 2.53 21.79
CA LEU A 90 -2.05 1.12 22.19
C LEU A 90 -2.88 0.31 21.19
N ALA A 91 -3.93 0.90 20.62
CA ALA A 91 -4.72 0.24 19.57
C ALA A 91 -3.92 0.06 18.26
N TYR A 92 -3.04 1.02 17.94
CA TYR A 92 -2.19 0.98 16.76
C TYR A 92 -1.06 -0.06 16.85
N GLU A 93 -0.77 -0.65 18.01
CA GLU A 93 0.13 -1.82 18.13
C GLU A 93 -0.38 -3.06 17.36
N ALA A 94 -1.67 -3.07 16.99
CA ALA A 94 -2.26 -4.14 16.18
C ALA A 94 -2.38 -3.78 14.69
N LEU A 95 -1.85 -2.64 14.26
CA LEU A 95 -1.98 -2.13 12.89
C LEU A 95 -0.66 -2.28 12.13
N LEU A 96 -0.74 -2.88 10.96
CA LEU A 96 0.30 -2.80 9.93
C LEU A 96 -0.20 -1.87 8.82
N THR A 97 0.67 -0.98 8.35
CA THR A 97 0.35 -0.08 7.24
C THR A 97 1.11 -0.51 6.00
N VAL A 98 0.41 -0.65 4.87
CA VAL A 98 1.05 -0.96 3.58
C VAL A 98 0.94 0.25 2.67
N THR A 99 2.09 0.71 2.17
CA THR A 99 2.17 1.89 1.30
C THR A 99 2.99 1.56 0.08
N ALA A 100 2.74 2.25 -1.04
CA ALA A 100 3.66 2.21 -2.16
C ALA A 100 5.06 2.62 -1.68
N ARG A 101 6.08 1.90 -2.17
CA ARG A 101 7.46 2.16 -1.78
C ARG A 101 7.92 3.49 -2.33
N ILE A 102 8.42 4.35 -1.45
CA ILE A 102 9.03 5.62 -1.83
C ILE A 102 10.54 5.47 -1.68
N PRO A 103 11.35 5.69 -2.74
CA PRO A 103 12.79 5.58 -2.63
C PRO A 103 13.39 6.76 -1.87
N GLU A 104 14.42 6.50 -1.08
CA GLU A 104 15.19 7.52 -0.35
C GLU A 104 16.38 8.08 -1.17
N THR A 105 16.42 7.80 -2.48
CA THR A 105 17.50 8.23 -3.36
C THR A 105 17.52 9.75 -3.52
N ASP A 106 18.71 10.32 -3.76
CA ASP A 106 18.83 11.77 -3.96
C ASP A 106 18.16 12.22 -5.26
N GLU A 107 18.06 11.33 -6.24
CA GLU A 107 17.30 11.57 -7.48
C GLU A 107 15.82 11.81 -7.19
N TYR A 108 15.18 10.93 -6.40
CA TYR A 108 13.78 11.09 -6.01
C TYR A 108 13.56 12.34 -5.15
N LYS A 109 14.49 12.65 -4.24
CA LYS A 109 14.42 13.90 -3.44
C LYS A 109 14.46 15.14 -4.32
N ASN A 110 15.32 15.16 -5.34
CA ASN A 110 15.41 16.27 -6.29
C ASN A 110 14.14 16.41 -7.12
N PHE A 111 13.62 15.31 -7.67
CA PHE A 111 12.33 15.29 -8.36
C PHE A 111 11.20 15.81 -7.46
N SER A 112 11.12 15.34 -6.21
CA SER A 112 10.10 15.78 -5.27
C SER A 112 10.19 17.29 -5.00
N ARG A 113 11.40 17.84 -4.87
CA ARG A 113 11.62 19.28 -4.72
C ARG A 113 11.15 20.06 -5.94
N GLU A 114 11.51 19.62 -7.14
CA GLU A 114 11.13 20.28 -8.40
C GLU A 114 9.61 20.27 -8.61
N VAL A 115 8.94 19.15 -8.32
CA VAL A 115 7.47 19.07 -8.36
C VAL A 115 6.84 20.09 -7.41
N LYS A 116 7.36 20.23 -6.18
CA LYS A 116 6.86 21.19 -5.20
C LYS A 116 7.09 22.64 -5.66
N GLU A 117 8.25 22.93 -6.25
CA GLU A 117 8.57 24.25 -6.80
C GLU A 117 7.64 24.63 -7.97
N ILE A 118 7.42 23.71 -8.91
CA ILE A 118 6.51 23.91 -10.05
C ILE A 118 5.07 24.11 -9.55
N ALA A 119 4.61 23.26 -8.62
CA ALA A 119 3.27 23.37 -8.06
C ALA A 119 3.04 24.74 -7.40
N LYS A 120 4.02 25.24 -6.65
CA LYS A 120 3.92 26.56 -6.02
C LYS A 120 3.95 27.69 -7.03
N LYS A 121 4.85 27.61 -8.03
CA LYS A 121 5.05 28.68 -9.01
C LYS A 121 3.90 28.80 -10.02
N GLU A 122 3.44 27.68 -10.55
CA GLU A 122 2.49 27.66 -11.69
C GLU A 122 1.04 27.50 -11.25
N PHE A 123 0.80 26.93 -10.06
CA PHE A 123 -0.55 26.60 -9.57
C PHE A 123 -0.88 27.16 -8.19
N ASP A 124 0.03 27.95 -7.59
CA ASP A 124 -0.05 28.47 -6.21
C ASP A 124 -0.34 27.40 -5.13
N PHE A 125 -0.01 26.14 -5.44
CA PHE A 125 -0.21 25.02 -4.53
C PHE A 125 1.03 24.80 -3.67
N ASP A 126 0.90 24.99 -2.36
CA ASP A 126 1.98 24.77 -1.39
C ASP A 126 1.82 23.42 -0.68
N TYR A 127 2.74 22.51 -0.95
CA TYR A 127 2.80 21.20 -0.30
C TYR A 127 3.11 21.27 1.19
N LYS A 128 3.67 22.36 1.72
CA LYS A 128 4.10 22.46 3.12
C LYS A 128 4.95 21.24 3.55
N GLN A 129 4.43 20.43 4.48
CA GLN A 129 5.06 19.20 4.98
C GLN A 129 4.53 17.91 4.35
N GLU A 130 3.67 18.02 3.33
CA GLU A 130 3.16 16.88 2.58
C GLU A 130 4.22 16.34 1.62
N GLU A 131 4.18 15.03 1.41
CA GLU A 131 5.02 14.35 0.43
C GLU A 131 4.37 14.41 -0.96
N VAL A 132 5.20 14.32 -2.01
CA VAL A 132 4.68 14.23 -3.38
C VAL A 132 3.92 12.92 -3.52
N ASN A 133 2.70 13.01 -4.03
CA ASN A 133 1.83 11.86 -4.18
C ASN A 133 2.38 10.90 -5.23
N THR A 134 2.30 9.60 -4.97
CA THR A 134 2.80 8.54 -5.86
C THR A 134 2.15 8.56 -7.24
N PHE A 135 0.95 9.15 -7.38
CA PHE A 135 0.34 9.37 -8.70
C PHE A 135 1.14 10.35 -9.56
N VAL A 136 1.70 11.41 -8.98
CA VAL A 136 2.54 12.37 -9.73
C VAL A 136 3.76 11.64 -10.27
N THR A 137 4.37 10.81 -9.43
CA THR A 137 5.49 9.96 -9.78
C THR A 137 5.12 8.96 -10.89
N ALA A 138 3.97 8.30 -10.76
CA ALA A 138 3.48 7.35 -11.76
C ALA A 138 3.21 8.01 -13.12
N PHE A 139 2.65 9.22 -13.15
CA PHE A 139 2.44 9.98 -14.39
C PHE A 139 3.77 10.41 -15.03
N HIS A 140 4.74 10.85 -14.23
CA HIS A 140 6.08 11.15 -14.72
C HIS A 140 6.70 9.92 -15.41
N GLU A 141 6.63 8.76 -14.76
CA GLU A 141 7.17 7.51 -15.30
C GLU A 141 6.38 7.00 -16.52
N ALA A 142 5.06 7.23 -16.57
CA ALA A 142 4.24 6.88 -17.73
C ALA A 142 4.66 7.68 -18.98
N VAL A 143 5.00 8.96 -18.82
CA VAL A 143 5.50 9.80 -19.94
C VAL A 143 6.89 9.31 -20.39
N LEU A 144 7.76 8.92 -19.46
CA LEU A 144 9.07 8.33 -19.80
C LEU A 144 8.89 7.02 -20.59
N LEU A 145 8.05 6.11 -20.10
CA LEU A 145 7.75 4.85 -20.77
C LEU A 145 7.18 5.07 -22.18
N TYR A 146 6.20 5.97 -22.30
CA TYR A 146 5.63 6.34 -23.60
C TYR A 146 6.69 6.90 -24.55
N SER A 147 7.58 7.77 -24.05
CA SER A 147 8.65 8.37 -24.86
C SER A 147 9.63 7.33 -25.38
N LEU A 148 9.99 6.34 -24.55
CA LEU A 148 10.85 5.21 -24.95
C LEU A 148 10.19 4.37 -26.06
N ALA A 149 8.94 3.96 -25.83
CA ALA A 149 8.18 3.15 -26.79
C ALA A 149 7.90 3.89 -28.10
N LEU A 150 7.61 5.20 -28.03
CA LEU A 150 7.39 6.04 -29.20
C LEU A 150 8.67 6.19 -30.01
N ASN A 151 9.82 6.44 -29.36
CA ASN A 151 11.09 6.59 -30.04
C ASN A 151 11.44 5.35 -30.88
N GLU A 152 11.25 4.16 -30.31
CA GLU A 152 11.42 2.89 -31.03
C GLU A 152 10.43 2.71 -32.17
N THR A 153 9.17 3.07 -31.95
CA THR A 153 8.13 3.04 -32.97
C THR A 153 8.49 3.92 -34.18
N LEU A 154 8.98 5.13 -33.92
CA LEU A 154 9.43 6.05 -34.98
C LEU A 154 10.69 5.55 -35.70
N ALA A 155 11.63 4.94 -34.97
CA ALA A 155 12.85 4.37 -35.55
C ALA A 155 12.56 3.22 -36.52
N GLU A 156 11.44 2.51 -36.34
CA GLU A 156 10.97 1.45 -37.24
C GLU A 156 10.14 1.97 -38.43
N GLY A 157 9.98 3.30 -38.57
CA GLY A 157 9.25 3.93 -39.67
C GLY A 157 7.73 4.01 -39.48
N TYR A 158 7.23 3.69 -38.28
CA TYR A 158 5.83 3.91 -37.92
C TYR A 158 5.60 5.36 -37.50
N THR A 159 4.34 5.69 -37.21
CA THR A 159 3.91 7.04 -36.82
C THR A 159 3.38 7.05 -35.38
N VAL A 160 3.24 8.25 -34.81
CA VAL A 160 2.59 8.48 -33.51
C VAL A 160 1.16 7.93 -33.44
N SER A 161 0.50 7.74 -34.58
CA SER A 161 -0.87 7.21 -34.66
C SER A 161 -0.94 5.68 -34.53
N ASN A 162 0.20 4.98 -34.57
CA ASN A 162 0.27 3.52 -34.43
C ASN A 162 0.21 3.09 -32.96
N GLY A 163 -0.86 3.48 -32.25
CA GLY A 163 -1.01 3.30 -30.80
C GLY A 163 -0.84 1.85 -30.33
N SER A 164 -1.36 0.86 -31.06
CA SER A 164 -1.18 -0.55 -30.69
C SER A 164 0.29 -0.99 -30.70
N ILE A 165 1.10 -0.49 -31.64
CA ILE A 165 2.54 -0.80 -31.69
C ILE A 165 3.25 -0.14 -30.51
N ILE A 166 2.91 1.11 -30.20
CA ILE A 166 3.47 1.83 -29.05
C ILE A 166 3.16 1.06 -27.76
N ILE A 167 1.89 0.70 -27.52
CA ILE A 167 1.48 -0.04 -26.32
C ILE A 167 2.21 -1.39 -26.21
N GLN A 168 2.33 -2.13 -27.32
CA GLN A 168 3.06 -3.40 -27.32
C GLN A 168 4.54 -3.25 -26.95
N LYS A 169 5.16 -2.11 -27.29
CA LYS A 169 6.54 -1.78 -26.87
C LYS A 169 6.65 -1.25 -25.44
N MET A 170 5.53 -0.93 -24.80
CA MET A 170 5.48 -0.53 -23.38
C MET A 170 5.35 -1.74 -22.45
N TRP A 171 4.73 -2.83 -22.89
CA TRP A 171 4.50 -4.03 -22.08
C TRP A 171 5.73 -4.93 -22.02
N ASN A 172 5.77 -5.79 -20.99
CA ASN A 172 6.86 -6.74 -20.72
C ASN A 172 8.25 -6.07 -20.78
N ARG A 173 8.38 -4.93 -20.10
CA ARG A 173 9.53 -4.05 -20.20
C ARG A 173 9.94 -3.50 -18.85
N THR A 174 11.24 -3.48 -18.61
CA THR A 174 11.85 -2.73 -17.50
C THR A 174 12.59 -1.50 -18.02
N PHE A 175 12.40 -0.36 -17.35
CA PHE A 175 13.13 0.87 -17.61
C PHE A 175 13.54 1.55 -16.30
N ASP A 176 14.50 2.46 -16.36
CA ASP A 176 14.92 3.25 -15.21
C ASP A 176 13.99 4.47 -15.08
N GLY A 177 13.19 4.49 -14.01
CA GLY A 177 12.31 5.58 -13.63
C GLY A 177 12.82 6.31 -12.39
N ILE A 178 12.07 7.34 -11.98
CA ILE A 178 12.46 8.17 -10.82
C ILE A 178 12.33 7.40 -9.49
N THR A 179 11.55 6.31 -9.49
CA THR A 179 11.44 5.38 -8.36
C THR A 179 12.43 4.23 -8.40
N GLY A 180 13.41 4.26 -9.31
CA GLY A 180 14.31 3.15 -9.60
C GLY A 180 13.80 2.34 -10.79
N LYS A 181 14.08 1.03 -10.82
CA LYS A 181 13.65 0.17 -11.92
C LYS A 181 12.13 0.00 -11.89
N VAL A 182 11.48 0.39 -12.98
CA VAL A 182 10.04 0.22 -13.20
C VAL A 182 9.85 -0.90 -14.21
N THR A 183 9.08 -1.93 -13.84
CA THR A 183 8.73 -3.04 -14.72
C THR A 183 7.25 -3.02 -15.02
N ILE A 184 6.91 -3.13 -16.31
CA ILE A 184 5.57 -3.38 -16.81
C ILE A 184 5.53 -4.83 -17.27
N ASP A 185 4.58 -5.59 -16.76
CA ASP A 185 4.43 -7.01 -17.06
C ASP A 185 3.85 -7.26 -18.46
N GLU A 186 3.66 -8.53 -18.80
CA GLU A 186 3.10 -8.97 -20.08
C GLU A 186 1.63 -8.58 -20.29
N ASN A 187 0.91 -8.23 -19.22
CA ASN A 187 -0.48 -7.76 -19.27
C ASN A 187 -0.61 -6.24 -19.35
N GLY A 188 0.52 -5.52 -19.26
CA GLY A 188 0.55 -4.07 -19.26
C GLY A 188 0.39 -3.43 -17.88
N ASP A 189 0.46 -4.22 -16.82
CA ASP A 189 0.36 -3.76 -15.43
C ASP A 189 1.76 -3.55 -14.85
N ARG A 190 1.89 -2.62 -13.90
CA ARG A 190 3.17 -2.36 -13.22
C ARG A 190 3.40 -3.39 -12.12
N ASP A 191 4.57 -4.02 -12.10
CA ASP A 191 5.07 -4.73 -10.92
C ASP A 191 5.42 -3.69 -9.84
N ALA A 192 4.53 -3.53 -8.87
CA ALA A 192 4.64 -2.48 -7.86
C ALA A 192 5.35 -2.95 -6.59
N ASP A 193 6.29 -2.13 -6.11
CA ASP A 193 6.94 -2.32 -4.82
C ASP A 193 6.13 -1.65 -3.70
N TYR A 194 6.03 -2.34 -2.56
CA TYR A 194 5.33 -1.84 -1.38
C TYR A 194 6.21 -1.91 -0.13
N SER A 195 6.00 -0.99 0.79
CA SER A 195 6.60 -1.02 2.13
C SER A 195 5.53 -1.39 3.16
N ILE A 196 5.91 -2.24 4.11
CA ILE A 196 5.11 -2.62 5.27
C ILE A 196 5.68 -1.88 6.48
N LEU A 197 4.87 -1.05 7.11
CA LEU A 197 5.22 -0.28 8.28
C LEU A 197 4.52 -0.86 9.51
N ASP A 198 5.24 -0.86 10.62
CA ASP A 198 4.76 -1.29 11.92
C ASP A 198 5.11 -0.25 12.99
N LEU A 199 4.30 -0.18 14.05
CA LEU A 199 4.53 0.74 15.15
C LEU A 199 5.69 0.24 16.02
N ASN A 200 6.76 1.02 16.11
CA ASN A 200 7.79 0.79 17.11
C ASN A 200 7.22 1.11 18.50
N PRO A 201 7.07 0.13 19.41
CA PRO A 201 6.36 0.32 20.67
C PRO A 201 7.11 1.26 21.64
N ASN A 202 8.42 1.42 21.46
CA ASN A 202 9.26 2.27 22.30
C ASN A 202 9.19 3.75 21.88
N THR A 203 9.22 4.01 20.57
CA THR A 203 9.25 5.39 20.04
C THR A 203 7.85 5.91 19.69
N GLY A 204 6.90 5.00 19.50
CA GLY A 204 5.58 5.32 18.96
C GLY A 204 5.62 5.77 17.51
N VAL A 205 6.67 5.45 16.76
CA VAL A 205 6.81 5.83 15.34
C VAL A 205 6.54 4.61 14.46
N PHE A 206 5.78 4.79 13.39
CA PHE A 206 5.65 3.79 12.33
C PHE A 206 6.93 3.77 11.50
N GLU A 207 7.55 2.60 11.43
CA GLU A 207 8.82 2.37 10.74
C GLU A 207 8.63 1.25 9.72
N VAL A 208 9.33 1.33 8.58
CA VAL A 208 9.37 0.23 7.61
C VAL A 208 10.02 -0.98 8.27
N VAL A 209 9.32 -2.11 8.27
CA VAL A 209 9.81 -3.39 8.82
C VAL A 209 10.03 -4.45 7.76
N ALA A 210 9.42 -4.30 6.59
CA ALA A 210 9.64 -5.15 5.43
C ALA A 210 9.22 -4.43 4.15
N ASN A 211 9.71 -4.91 3.01
CA ASN A 211 9.33 -4.45 1.68
C ASN A 211 8.88 -5.64 0.83
N TYR A 212 7.82 -5.46 0.04
CA TYR A 212 7.47 -6.36 -1.05
C TYR A 212 8.09 -5.86 -2.35
N ILE A 213 8.80 -6.76 -3.01
CA ILE A 213 9.43 -6.54 -4.30
C ILE A 213 8.52 -7.13 -5.37
N GLY A 214 7.89 -6.28 -6.18
CA GLY A 214 6.85 -6.68 -7.12
C GLY A 214 7.34 -7.68 -8.15
N THR A 215 8.50 -7.40 -8.73
CA THR A 215 9.14 -8.24 -9.76
C THR A 215 9.52 -9.64 -9.26
N GLU A 216 9.93 -9.74 -8.00
CA GLU A 216 10.33 -11.02 -7.38
C GLU A 216 9.16 -11.73 -6.71
N LYS A 217 8.06 -11.01 -6.45
CA LYS A 217 6.90 -11.47 -5.67
C LYS A 217 7.30 -11.94 -4.27
N GLN A 218 8.26 -11.23 -3.65
CA GLN A 218 8.81 -11.58 -2.36
C GLN A 218 8.71 -10.44 -1.35
N VAL A 219 8.46 -10.82 -0.10
CA VAL A 219 8.62 -9.95 1.06
C VAL A 219 10.04 -10.13 1.61
N VAL A 220 10.76 -9.02 1.74
CA VAL A 220 12.12 -8.91 2.26
C VAL A 220 12.07 -8.07 3.53
N ASP A 221 12.55 -8.64 4.64
CA ASP A 221 12.58 -7.95 5.92
C ASP A 221 13.61 -6.80 5.91
N GLU A 222 13.28 -5.69 6.57
CA GLU A 222 14.18 -4.57 6.72
C GLU A 222 15.27 -4.90 7.75
N PRO A 223 16.57 -4.77 7.42
CA PRO A 223 17.66 -5.13 8.33
C PRO A 223 17.57 -4.43 9.68
N GLY A 224 17.64 -5.20 10.76
CA GLY A 224 17.60 -4.68 12.13
C GLY A 224 16.20 -4.24 12.60
N LYS A 225 15.16 -4.48 11.80
CA LYS A 225 13.76 -4.29 12.16
C LYS A 225 13.06 -5.63 12.36
N SER A 226 11.94 -5.61 13.07
CA SER A 226 11.13 -6.80 13.32
C SER A 226 9.68 -6.42 13.53
N PHE A 227 8.76 -7.29 13.12
CA PHE A 227 7.34 -7.16 13.43
C PHE A 227 7.07 -7.27 14.93
N HIS A 228 6.26 -6.36 15.45
CA HIS A 228 5.74 -6.35 16.80
C HIS A 228 4.30 -6.83 16.78
N TRP A 229 3.99 -7.80 17.64
CA TRP A 229 2.64 -8.34 17.73
C TRP A 229 1.99 -7.92 19.04
N ALA A 230 0.86 -7.21 18.92
CA ALA A 230 0.08 -6.69 20.03
C ALA A 230 -0.10 -7.71 21.18
N GLY A 231 -0.01 -7.20 22.41
CA GLY A 231 -0.11 -8.02 23.62
C GLY A 231 1.15 -8.84 23.93
N GLY A 232 2.32 -8.41 23.44
CA GLY A 232 3.62 -9.03 23.72
C GLY A 232 3.80 -10.41 23.08
N ARG A 233 3.13 -10.67 21.97
CA ARG A 233 3.24 -11.96 21.28
C ARG A 233 4.58 -12.03 20.53
N LYS A 234 5.17 -13.23 20.49
CA LYS A 234 6.39 -13.49 19.71
C LYS A 234 6.12 -13.83 18.24
N HIS A 235 4.87 -14.10 17.91
CA HIS A 235 4.43 -14.60 16.61
C HIS A 235 3.10 -13.96 16.22
N PRO A 236 2.78 -13.91 14.92
CA PRO A 236 1.50 -13.41 14.43
C PRO A 236 0.31 -14.08 15.14
N PRO A 237 -0.80 -13.34 15.36
CA PRO A 237 -2.03 -13.96 15.81
C PRO A 237 -2.45 -15.06 14.82
N PRO A 238 -3.00 -16.18 15.31
CA PRO A 238 -3.58 -17.16 14.42
C PRO A 238 -4.70 -16.49 13.64
N ASP A 239 -4.73 -16.84 12.36
CA ASP A 239 -5.68 -16.38 11.39
C ASP A 239 -7.12 -16.77 11.75
N THR A 240 -7.31 -17.90 12.44
CA THR A 240 -8.61 -18.43 12.86
C THR A 240 -8.65 -18.53 14.40
N PRO A 241 -9.72 -18.08 15.06
CA PRO A 241 -9.86 -18.25 16.51
C PRO A 241 -9.79 -19.73 16.90
N LYS A 242 -9.28 -20.04 18.10
CA LYS A 242 -9.19 -21.44 18.61
C LYS A 242 -10.51 -22.21 18.51
N CYS A 243 -11.64 -21.55 18.72
CA CYS A 243 -12.97 -22.14 18.65
C CYS A 243 -13.65 -22.04 17.26
N GLY A 244 -12.95 -21.54 16.23
CA GLY A 244 -13.59 -21.08 15.01
C GLY A 244 -14.39 -19.79 15.23
N TYR A 245 -14.72 -19.08 14.15
CA TYR A 245 -15.50 -17.84 14.21
C TYR A 245 -16.92 -18.06 14.73
N ASP A 246 -17.50 -19.23 14.45
CA ASP A 246 -18.85 -19.63 14.83
C ASP A 246 -18.92 -20.42 16.15
N LYS A 247 -17.78 -20.58 16.83
CA LYS A 247 -17.62 -21.40 18.05
C LYS A 247 -17.84 -22.90 17.85
N SER A 248 -17.95 -23.40 16.61
CA SER A 248 -18.17 -24.82 16.31
C SER A 248 -17.06 -25.75 16.82
N LYS A 249 -15.84 -25.21 16.98
CA LYS A 249 -14.66 -25.97 17.45
C LYS A 249 -14.42 -25.85 18.96
N CYS A 250 -15.29 -25.19 19.71
CA CYS A 250 -15.15 -25.14 21.16
C CYS A 250 -15.35 -26.53 21.79
N PRO A 251 -14.63 -26.87 22.87
CA PRO A 251 -14.95 -28.05 23.67
C PRO A 251 -16.40 -27.97 24.14
N LYS A 252 -17.14 -29.07 24.00
CA LYS A 252 -18.49 -29.16 24.58
C LYS A 252 -18.34 -29.07 26.10
N LYS A 253 -19.14 -28.22 26.75
CA LYS A 253 -19.23 -28.22 28.21
C LYS A 253 -19.81 -29.57 28.64
N ASN A 254 -19.06 -30.30 29.47
CA ASN A 254 -19.56 -31.46 30.20
C ASN A 254 -20.51 -31.01 31.30
#